data_AF-A0A7J2IEU6-F1
#
_entry.id   AF-A0A7J2IEU6-F1
#
_cell.length_a   1.000
_cell.length_b   1.000
_cell.length_c   1.000
_cell.angle_alpha   90.00
_cell.angle_beta   90.00
_cell.angle_gamma   90.00
#
_symmetry.space_group_name_H-M   'P 1'
#
loop_
_entity.id
_entity.type
_entity.pdbx_description
1 polymer ?
#
loop_
_entity_poly.entity_id
_entity_poly.type
_entity_poly.pdbx_seq_one_letter_code
_entity_poly.pdbx_strand_id
1 'polypeptide(L)'
;FLYGFWSGAAMIIGLSGALILIGLFFAEPLNKMKLLTPPDFYRRKYGRAMEVMVSSLMVFSSTIFVGGCLVAVGFIFQIFLGISYWLGILIVSVGILMYTVPGGLISVVNTDLIQLAMVLVGVIALVIFMMTSGIGTEIPQEIFDTHQIINPGNGALINLAILLALGVGNIIAVDFLGRIFAIDNPKTAKWAFYIAGIGTLLVGIPFIIIGTASTGIFDTLNIPVDPANEPVLLTLLANVSPTVFSIPITLGILAAAVSTADGLIVAASSIISHNLLGYNPEDINNHGDKLLFVSRLNTIPIAILGILFAMFIPVSGILIILSFDILLSGAVVPFILGLFWSKSNTPAAIASFLSGSFTRLILFVLTPSFYGLSNNVMFIEGFFTSAFDGMPTIISPAVSLITFVLVALVTQKSHPPREII
;
A
#
# COMPACT_ATOMS: atom_id res chain seq x y z
N PHE A 1 -3.77 6.29 15.34
CA PHE A 1 -4.25 6.35 16.74
C PHE A 1 -4.98 7.66 17.08
N LEU A 2 -4.76 8.75 16.34
CA LEU A 2 -5.48 10.04 16.51
C LEU A 2 -7.02 9.93 16.62
N TYR A 3 -7.63 8.94 15.94
CA TYR A 3 -9.08 8.70 15.97
C TYR A 3 -9.47 7.39 16.67
N GLY A 4 -8.61 6.86 17.55
CA GLY A 4 -8.88 5.62 18.31
C GLY A 4 -8.61 4.32 17.54
N PHE A 5 -9.11 3.21 18.11
CA PHE A 5 -8.94 1.84 17.60
C PHE A 5 -9.22 1.70 16.10
N TRP A 6 -10.33 2.27 15.61
CA TRP A 6 -10.79 2.04 14.23
C TRP A 6 -9.87 2.62 13.16
N SER A 7 -9.08 3.66 13.48
CA SER A 7 -8.10 4.21 12.54
C SER A 7 -6.98 3.21 12.22
N GLY A 8 -6.49 2.48 13.22
CA GLY A 8 -5.51 1.40 13.01
C GLY A 8 -6.16 0.13 12.45
N ALA A 9 -7.34 -0.22 12.96
CA ALA A 9 -8.07 -1.40 12.54
C ALA A 9 -8.50 -1.34 11.06
N ALA A 10 -8.98 -0.19 10.60
CA ALA A 10 -9.36 0.05 9.20
C ALA A 10 -8.21 -0.28 8.24
N MET A 11 -6.97 0.00 8.62
CA MET A 11 -5.82 -0.31 7.77
C MET A 11 -5.63 -1.82 7.60
N ILE A 12 -5.54 -2.56 8.72
CA ILE A 12 -5.30 -4.01 8.69
C ILE A 12 -6.50 -4.77 8.12
N ILE A 13 -7.72 -4.36 8.47
CA ILE A 13 -8.96 -4.94 7.93
C ILE A 13 -9.05 -4.68 6.43
N GLY A 14 -8.72 -3.46 5.98
CA GLY A 14 -8.66 -3.12 4.56
C GLY A 14 -7.65 -4.01 3.83
N LEU A 15 -6.39 -4.04 4.27
CA LEU A 15 -5.33 -4.85 3.67
C LEU A 15 -5.69 -6.36 3.61
N SER A 16 -6.17 -6.92 4.72
CA SER A 16 -6.62 -8.32 4.76
C SER A 16 -7.81 -8.57 3.84
N GLY A 17 -8.78 -7.66 3.84
CA GLY A 17 -9.93 -7.69 2.96
C GLY A 17 -9.52 -7.71 1.49
N ALA A 18 -8.56 -6.87 1.09
CA ALA A 18 -8.01 -6.88 -0.26
C ALA A 18 -7.43 -8.24 -0.63
N LEU A 19 -6.59 -8.82 0.22
CA LEU A 19 -5.98 -10.13 -0.01
C LEU A 19 -7.03 -11.24 -0.17
N ILE A 20 -8.05 -11.24 0.69
CA ILE A 20 -9.15 -12.21 0.61
C ILE A 20 -9.97 -12.00 -0.67
N LEU A 21 -10.29 -10.75 -1.02
CA LEU A 21 -11.00 -10.41 -2.25
C LEU A 21 -10.21 -10.83 -3.50
N ILE A 22 -8.90 -10.61 -3.50
CA ILE A 22 -8.00 -11.09 -4.55
C ILE A 22 -8.12 -12.61 -4.66
N GLY A 23 -7.98 -13.35 -3.56
CA GLY A 23 -8.14 -14.81 -3.57
C GLY A 23 -9.50 -15.29 -4.08
N LEU A 24 -10.59 -14.59 -3.71
CA LEU A 24 -11.95 -14.95 -4.09
C LEU A 24 -12.21 -14.77 -5.59
N PHE A 25 -11.83 -13.61 -6.14
CA PHE A 25 -12.30 -13.16 -7.45
C PHE A 25 -11.20 -13.01 -8.50
N PHE A 26 -9.96 -12.73 -8.11
CA PHE A 26 -8.94 -12.22 -9.03
C PHE A 26 -7.74 -13.16 -9.22
N ALA A 27 -7.30 -13.88 -8.18
CA ALA A 27 -6.07 -14.66 -8.21
C ALA A 27 -6.07 -15.74 -9.30
N GLU A 28 -7.12 -16.55 -9.35
CA GLU A 28 -7.25 -17.62 -10.34
C GLU A 28 -7.33 -17.11 -11.79
N PRO A 29 -8.24 -16.17 -12.16
CA PRO A 29 -8.33 -15.69 -13.53
C PRO A 29 -7.07 -14.95 -13.97
N LEU A 30 -6.45 -14.15 -13.10
CA LEU A 30 -5.23 -13.41 -13.43
C LEU A 30 -4.02 -14.34 -13.62
N ASN A 31 -3.86 -15.35 -12.76
CA ASN A 31 -2.78 -16.33 -12.90
C ASN A 31 -2.84 -17.06 -14.25
N LYS A 32 -4.03 -17.40 -14.73
CA LYS A 32 -4.23 -18.05 -16.03
C LYS A 32 -3.79 -17.19 -17.22
N MET A 33 -3.69 -15.87 -17.07
CA MET A 33 -3.30 -14.96 -18.16
C MET A 33 -1.80 -14.96 -18.46
N LYS A 34 -0.97 -15.47 -17.54
CA LYS A 34 0.50 -15.54 -17.68
C LYS A 34 1.12 -14.21 -18.15
N LEU A 35 0.75 -13.14 -17.45
CA LEU A 35 1.28 -11.79 -17.70
C LEU A 35 2.64 -11.65 -17.02
N LEU A 36 3.50 -10.76 -17.54
CA LEU A 36 4.78 -10.46 -16.88
C LEU A 36 4.58 -9.40 -15.80
N THR A 37 3.79 -8.37 -16.10
CA THR A 37 3.51 -7.26 -15.19
C THR A 37 2.02 -6.93 -15.15
N PRO A 38 1.55 -6.23 -14.10
CA PRO A 38 0.15 -5.83 -13.99
C PRO A 38 -0.34 -4.93 -15.16
N PRO A 39 0.44 -3.96 -15.66
CA PRO A 39 0.02 -3.15 -16.81
C PRO A 39 -0.22 -3.94 -18.11
N ASP A 40 0.34 -5.15 -18.27
CA ASP A 40 0.09 -6.00 -19.44
C ASP A 40 -1.39 -6.34 -19.59
N PHE A 41 -2.12 -6.47 -18.46
CA PHE A 41 -3.57 -6.64 -18.48
C PHE A 41 -4.24 -5.49 -19.23
N TYR A 42 -3.88 -4.25 -18.87
CA TYR A 42 -4.44 -3.05 -19.48
C TYR A 42 -4.01 -2.91 -20.93
N ARG A 43 -2.79 -3.34 -21.27
CA ARG A 43 -2.34 -3.42 -22.67
C ARG A 43 -3.22 -4.36 -23.49
N ARG A 44 -3.45 -5.58 -23.01
CA ARG A 44 -4.26 -6.59 -23.72
C ARG A 44 -5.70 -6.12 -23.86
N LYS A 45 -6.31 -5.64 -22.77
CA LYS A 45 -7.73 -5.24 -22.75
C LYS A 45 -8.01 -3.90 -23.43
N TYR A 46 -7.16 -2.90 -23.22
CA TYR A 46 -7.43 -1.51 -23.60
C TYR A 46 -6.39 -0.91 -24.57
N GLY A 47 -5.23 -1.53 -24.72
CA GLY A 47 -4.17 -1.07 -25.62
C GLY A 47 -3.07 -0.24 -24.94
N ARG A 48 -2.08 0.15 -25.75
CA ARG A 48 -0.82 0.76 -25.31
C ARG A 48 -0.99 2.07 -24.54
N ALA A 49 -1.95 2.90 -24.91
CA ALA A 49 -2.19 4.18 -24.23
C ALA A 49 -2.56 3.94 -22.76
N MET A 50 -3.50 3.02 -22.49
CA MET A 50 -3.92 2.70 -21.14
C MET A 50 -2.81 2.02 -20.33
N GLU A 51 -2.05 1.13 -20.96
CA GLU A 51 -0.87 0.51 -20.35
C GLU A 51 0.10 1.57 -19.82
N VAL A 52 0.52 2.52 -20.65
CA VAL A 52 1.47 3.57 -20.25
C VAL A 52 0.92 4.43 -19.11
N MET A 53 -0.35 4.85 -19.20
CA MET A 53 -0.99 5.67 -18.17
C MET A 53 -1.02 4.95 -16.81
N VAL A 54 -1.41 3.67 -16.80
CA VAL A 54 -1.47 2.87 -15.57
C VAL A 54 -0.07 2.54 -15.06
N SER A 55 0.88 2.22 -15.94
CA SER A 55 2.29 2.01 -15.57
C SER A 55 2.86 3.22 -14.85
N SER A 56 2.65 4.43 -15.38
CA SER A 56 3.12 5.65 -14.73
C SER A 56 2.46 5.86 -13.35
N LEU A 57 1.14 5.64 -13.23
CA LEU A 57 0.43 5.78 -11.97
C LEU A 57 0.90 4.76 -10.93
N MET A 58 1.09 3.50 -11.35
CA MET A 58 1.56 2.42 -10.49
C MET A 58 2.98 2.66 -10.00
N VAL A 59 3.90 3.06 -10.87
CA VAL A 59 5.28 3.41 -10.48
C VAL A 59 5.29 4.58 -9.49
N PHE A 60 4.51 5.62 -9.77
CA PHE A 60 4.39 6.78 -8.88
C PHE A 60 3.83 6.37 -7.50
N SER A 61 2.72 5.62 -7.48
CA SER A 61 2.14 5.07 -6.27
C SER A 61 3.14 4.23 -5.46
N SER A 62 3.91 3.36 -6.12
CA SER A 62 4.93 2.54 -5.47
C SER A 62 6.02 3.39 -4.81
N THR A 63 6.45 4.50 -5.41
CA THR A 63 7.44 5.39 -4.77
C THR A 63 6.91 6.03 -3.49
N ILE A 64 5.63 6.42 -3.45
CA ILE A 64 4.99 6.95 -2.24
C ILE A 64 4.95 5.89 -1.15
N PHE A 65 4.53 4.67 -1.49
CA PHE A 65 4.49 3.55 -0.53
C PHE A 65 5.89 3.25 0.02
N VAL A 66 6.91 3.14 -0.86
CA VAL A 66 8.31 2.94 -0.45
C VAL A 66 8.73 4.00 0.57
N GLY A 67 8.35 5.27 0.35
CA GLY A 67 8.54 6.32 1.34
C GLY A 67 7.89 5.99 2.68
N GLY A 68 6.63 5.55 2.68
CA GLY A 68 5.93 5.08 3.89
C GLY A 68 6.68 3.99 4.66
N CYS A 69 7.25 3.00 3.97
CA CYS A 69 8.11 1.98 4.61
C CYS A 69 9.37 2.60 5.23
N LEU A 70 10.05 3.48 4.49
CA LEU A 70 11.29 4.11 4.93
C LEU A 70 11.08 5.06 6.12
N VAL A 71 9.91 5.70 6.25
CA VAL A 71 9.57 6.49 7.45
C VAL A 71 9.63 5.62 8.71
N ALA A 72 9.03 4.43 8.67
CA ALA A 72 9.03 3.51 9.82
C ALA A 72 10.46 3.10 10.19
N VAL A 73 11.28 2.80 9.17
CA VAL A 73 12.71 2.48 9.33
C VAL A 73 13.48 3.63 9.99
N GLY A 74 13.30 4.86 9.49
CA GLY A 74 13.99 6.03 10.02
C GLY A 74 13.73 6.25 11.51
N PHE A 75 12.46 6.09 11.92
CA PHE A 75 12.08 6.18 13.32
C PHE A 75 12.67 5.06 14.19
N ILE A 76 12.73 3.82 13.69
CA ILE A 76 13.36 2.71 14.42
C ILE A 76 14.83 3.05 14.73
N PHE A 77 15.58 3.52 13.74
CA PHE A 77 16.98 3.89 13.92
C PHE A 77 17.13 5.07 14.89
N GLN A 78 16.26 6.07 14.79
CA GLN A 78 16.29 7.23 15.67
C GLN A 78 16.02 6.87 17.13
N ILE A 79 14.97 6.08 17.37
CA ILE A 79 14.50 5.78 18.73
C ILE A 79 15.40 4.76 19.42
N PHE A 80 15.81 3.69 18.72
CA PHE A 80 16.53 2.57 19.36
C PHE A 80 18.05 2.65 19.23
N LEU A 81 18.57 3.27 18.16
CA LEU A 81 20.02 3.35 17.91
C LEU A 81 20.57 4.76 18.17
N GLY A 82 19.72 5.77 18.39
CA GLY A 82 20.15 7.16 18.57
C GLY A 82 20.79 7.77 17.32
N ILE A 83 20.64 7.14 16.15
CA ILE A 83 21.16 7.61 14.87
C ILE A 83 20.17 8.61 14.28
N SER A 84 20.64 9.63 13.56
CA SER A 84 19.72 10.60 12.94
C SER A 84 18.73 9.90 11.98
N TYR A 85 17.47 10.36 12.00
CA TYR A 85 16.37 9.84 11.16
C TYR A 85 16.79 9.67 9.69
N TRP A 86 17.41 10.71 9.12
CA TRP A 86 17.90 10.74 7.74
C TRP A 86 18.96 9.68 7.46
N LEU A 87 19.88 9.49 8.39
CA LEU A 87 20.96 8.52 8.24
C LEU A 87 20.43 7.09 8.36
N GLY A 88 19.46 6.85 9.24
CA GLY A 88 18.76 5.56 9.34
C GLY A 88 18.09 5.16 8.03
N ILE A 89 17.35 6.09 7.39
CA ILE A 89 16.76 5.87 6.06
C ILE A 89 17.85 5.54 5.04
N LEU A 90 18.91 6.35 4.97
CA LEU A 90 19.98 6.16 3.99
C LEU A 90 20.66 4.80 4.13
N ILE A 91 21.00 4.39 5.35
CA ILE A 91 21.67 3.11 5.63
C ILE A 91 20.83 1.95 5.09
N VAL A 92 19.53 1.93 5.42
CA VAL A 92 18.66 0.83 5.01
C VAL A 92 18.34 0.87 3.52
N SER A 93 18.14 2.06 2.94
CA SER A 93 17.95 2.17 1.48
C SER A 93 19.17 1.68 0.70
N VAL A 94 20.39 1.99 1.15
CA VAL A 94 21.62 1.43 0.56
C VAL A 94 21.65 -0.10 0.74
N GLY A 95 21.29 -0.59 1.92
CA GLY A 95 21.13 -2.02 2.21
C GLY A 95 20.21 -2.72 1.21
N ILE A 96 19.00 -2.18 1.01
CA ILE A 96 18.01 -2.67 0.05
C ILE A 96 18.61 -2.72 -1.35
N LEU A 97 19.21 -1.63 -1.82
CA LEU A 97 19.78 -1.57 -3.17
C LEU A 97 20.92 -2.57 -3.37
N MET A 98 21.76 -2.83 -2.35
CA MET A 98 22.90 -3.74 -2.46
C MET A 98 22.50 -5.18 -2.81
N TYR A 99 21.37 -5.70 -2.28
CA TYR A 99 20.91 -7.05 -2.63
C TYR A 99 19.84 -7.04 -3.73
N THR A 100 19.04 -5.97 -3.83
CA THR A 100 17.96 -5.87 -4.81
C THR A 100 18.50 -5.71 -6.23
N VAL A 101 19.55 -4.89 -6.40
CA VAL A 101 20.19 -4.66 -7.71
C VAL A 101 20.76 -5.97 -8.25
N PRO A 102 21.67 -6.70 -7.60
CA PRO A 102 22.19 -7.94 -8.19
C PRO A 102 21.14 -9.05 -8.29
N GLY A 103 20.23 -9.12 -7.34
CA GLY A 103 19.42 -10.31 -7.09
C GLY A 103 18.06 -10.39 -7.78
N GLY A 104 17.45 -9.25 -8.12
CA GLY A 104 16.10 -9.22 -8.72
C GLY A 104 15.03 -9.92 -7.87
N LEU A 105 13.93 -10.35 -8.51
CA LEU A 105 12.77 -10.93 -7.80
C LEU A 105 13.11 -12.19 -7.00
N ILE A 106 14.02 -13.05 -7.47
CA ILE A 106 14.40 -14.28 -6.77
C ILE A 106 15.11 -13.97 -5.46
N SER A 107 16.03 -12.99 -5.46
CA SER A 107 16.70 -12.57 -4.23
C SER A 107 15.71 -12.00 -3.23
N VAL A 108 14.76 -11.17 -3.69
CA VAL A 108 13.72 -10.61 -2.83
C VAL A 108 12.88 -11.71 -2.20
N VAL A 109 12.44 -12.70 -2.99
CA VAL A 109 11.66 -13.83 -2.44
C VAL A 109 12.44 -14.62 -1.39
N ASN A 110 13.75 -14.80 -1.58
CA ASN A 110 14.59 -15.49 -0.59
C ASN A 110 14.78 -14.67 0.70
N THR A 111 14.97 -13.34 0.60
CA THR A 111 15.07 -12.46 1.77
C THR A 111 13.75 -12.36 2.51
N ASP A 112 12.62 -12.33 1.79
CA ASP A 112 11.27 -12.32 2.35
C ASP A 112 11.02 -13.52 3.27
N LEU A 113 11.52 -14.71 2.91
CA LEU A 113 11.34 -15.91 3.73
C LEU A 113 12.01 -15.77 5.10
N ILE A 114 13.19 -15.16 5.16
CA ILE A 114 13.91 -14.90 6.41
C ILE A 114 13.20 -13.79 7.19
N GLN A 115 12.80 -12.71 6.52
CA GLN A 115 12.09 -11.58 7.12
C GLN A 115 10.73 -12.01 7.68
N LEU A 116 10.03 -12.93 7.04
CA LEU A 116 8.79 -13.52 7.55
C LEU A 116 9.02 -14.22 8.90
N ALA A 117 10.12 -14.98 9.03
CA ALA A 117 10.46 -15.60 10.32
C ALA A 117 10.70 -14.53 11.41
N MET A 118 11.37 -13.43 11.08
CA MET A 118 11.58 -12.30 12.00
C MET A 118 10.26 -11.64 12.41
N VAL A 119 9.32 -11.46 11.48
CA VAL A 119 7.97 -10.95 11.76
C VAL A 119 7.23 -11.87 12.71
N LEU A 120 7.24 -13.18 12.46
CA LEU A 120 6.58 -14.17 13.33
C LEU A 120 7.17 -14.18 14.74
N VAL A 121 8.50 -14.13 14.87
CA VAL A 121 9.16 -14.00 16.17
C VAL A 121 8.76 -12.71 16.87
N GLY A 122 8.71 -11.58 16.15
CA GLY A 122 8.29 -10.29 16.69
C GLY A 122 6.85 -10.31 17.21
N VAL A 123 5.92 -10.92 16.47
CA VAL A 123 4.52 -11.05 16.90
C VAL A 123 4.38 -11.96 18.11
N ILE A 124 5.09 -13.08 18.16
CA ILE A 124 5.10 -13.98 19.31
C ILE A 124 5.64 -13.24 20.55
N ALA A 125 6.76 -12.52 20.40
CA ALA A 125 7.32 -11.71 21.48
C ALA A 125 6.34 -10.63 21.96
N LEU A 126 5.61 -9.99 21.04
CA LEU A 126 4.58 -9.01 21.36
C LEU A 126 3.46 -9.62 22.20
N VAL A 127 2.92 -10.76 21.78
CA VAL A 127 1.83 -11.44 22.50
C VAL A 127 2.28 -11.86 23.89
N ILE A 128 3.50 -12.39 24.05
CA ILE A 128 4.04 -12.76 25.36
C ILE A 128 4.23 -11.51 26.23
N PHE A 129 4.74 -10.41 25.67
CA PHE A 129 4.85 -9.13 26.39
C PHE A 129 3.49 -8.64 26.90
N MET A 130 2.47 -8.66 26.05
CA MET A 130 1.10 -8.27 26.44
C MET A 130 0.60 -9.11 27.62
N MET A 131 0.73 -10.43 27.53
CA MET A 131 0.27 -11.36 28.58
C MET A 131 1.03 -11.22 29.90
N THR A 132 2.33 -10.92 29.85
CA THR A 132 3.17 -10.82 31.05
C THR A 132 3.11 -9.46 31.73
N SER A 133 2.94 -8.38 30.96
CA SER A 133 2.82 -7.02 31.48
C SER A 133 1.38 -6.64 31.86
N GLY A 134 0.39 -7.36 31.34
CA GLY A 134 -1.02 -6.99 31.42
C GLY A 134 -1.42 -5.85 30.47
N ILE A 135 -0.49 -5.33 29.66
CA ILE A 135 -0.77 -4.25 28.70
C ILE A 135 -1.44 -4.82 27.45
N GLY A 136 -2.59 -4.25 27.06
CA GLY A 136 -3.31 -4.66 25.85
C GLY A 136 -3.94 -6.05 25.93
N THR A 137 -4.14 -6.59 27.13
CA THR A 137 -4.85 -7.87 27.35
C THR A 137 -6.37 -7.69 27.39
N GLU A 138 -6.84 -6.50 27.75
CA GLU A 138 -8.25 -6.14 27.71
C GLU A 138 -8.70 -5.84 26.28
N ILE A 139 -9.91 -6.27 25.94
CA ILE A 139 -10.55 -5.90 24.68
C ILE A 139 -10.87 -4.40 24.75
N PRO A 140 -10.28 -3.55 23.89
CA PRO A 140 -10.60 -2.12 23.88
C PRO A 140 -12.10 -1.92 23.68
N GLN A 141 -12.76 -1.20 24.61
CA GLN A 141 -14.19 -0.89 24.49
C GLN A 141 -14.52 -0.12 23.21
N GLU A 142 -13.54 0.63 22.70
CA GLU A 142 -13.56 1.35 21.42
C GLU A 142 -13.82 0.44 20.21
N ILE A 143 -13.57 -0.87 20.30
CA ILE A 143 -13.97 -1.85 19.28
C ILE A 143 -15.49 -1.80 19.06
N PHE A 144 -16.26 -1.60 20.11
CA PHE A 144 -17.72 -1.53 20.04
C PHE A 144 -18.25 -0.13 19.69
N ASP A 145 -17.37 0.86 19.56
CA ASP A 145 -17.77 2.21 19.16
C ASP A 145 -18.07 2.27 17.67
N THR A 146 -19.31 1.91 17.32
CA THR A 146 -19.83 1.99 15.96
C THR A 146 -19.91 3.42 15.43
N HIS A 147 -19.84 4.46 16.27
CA HIS A 147 -19.89 5.84 15.81
C HIS A 147 -18.66 6.23 14.97
N GLN A 148 -17.50 5.61 15.21
CA GLN A 148 -16.28 5.83 14.42
C GLN A 148 -16.35 5.20 13.01
N ILE A 149 -17.41 4.47 12.66
CA ILE A 149 -17.64 3.92 11.32
C ILE A 149 -18.92 4.47 10.70
N ILE A 150 -19.91 4.84 11.52
CA ILE A 150 -21.23 5.26 11.04
C ILE A 150 -21.37 6.79 11.01
N ASN A 151 -20.81 7.52 11.97
CA ASN A 151 -21.06 8.95 12.14
C ASN A 151 -19.93 9.80 11.54
N PRO A 152 -20.19 10.58 10.46
CA PRO A 152 -19.19 11.45 9.84
C PRO A 152 -18.47 12.39 10.83
N GLY A 153 -19.16 12.86 11.87
CA GLY A 153 -18.59 13.77 12.88
C GLY A 153 -17.49 13.16 13.75
N ASN A 154 -17.39 11.82 13.81
CA ASN A 154 -16.43 11.09 14.65
C ASN A 154 -15.30 10.45 13.82
N GLY A 155 -15.05 10.93 12.60
CA GLY A 155 -14.00 10.38 11.73
C GLY A 155 -14.41 9.15 10.93
N ALA A 156 -15.70 8.81 10.86
CA ALA A 156 -16.20 7.69 10.07
C ALA A 156 -15.81 7.76 8.59
N LEU A 157 -15.86 8.94 7.99
CA LEU A 157 -15.49 9.13 6.59
C LEU A 157 -14.01 8.81 6.34
N ILE A 158 -13.13 9.18 7.29
CA ILE A 158 -11.71 8.85 7.25
C ILE A 158 -11.51 7.33 7.32
N ASN A 159 -12.14 6.66 8.29
CA ASN A 159 -12.01 5.22 8.47
C ASN A 159 -12.56 4.43 7.27
N LEU A 160 -13.69 4.86 6.69
CA LEU A 160 -14.25 4.29 5.47
C LEU A 160 -13.34 4.53 4.27
N ALA A 161 -12.76 5.71 4.14
CA ALA A 161 -11.79 6.02 3.10
C ALA A 161 -10.54 5.12 3.20
N ILE A 162 -10.02 4.90 4.41
CA ILE A 162 -8.90 3.97 4.66
C ILE A 162 -9.27 2.55 4.25
N LEU A 163 -10.45 2.07 4.65
CA LEU A 163 -10.96 0.74 4.28
C LEU A 163 -11.09 0.59 2.75
N LEU A 164 -11.58 1.61 2.06
CA LEU A 164 -11.71 1.59 0.61
C LEU A 164 -10.35 1.64 -0.10
N ALA A 165 -9.45 2.52 0.34
CA ALA A 165 -8.11 2.63 -0.21
C ALA A 165 -7.33 1.31 -0.03
N LEU A 166 -7.24 0.80 1.20
CA LEU A 166 -6.47 -0.43 1.47
C LEU A 166 -7.20 -1.71 1.10
N GLY A 167 -8.54 -1.71 1.04
CA GLY A 167 -9.36 -2.87 0.69
C GLY A 167 -9.60 -3.04 -0.80
N VAL A 168 -9.92 -1.95 -1.50
CA VAL A 168 -10.26 -1.98 -2.93
C VAL A 168 -9.12 -1.44 -3.77
N GLY A 169 -8.50 -0.31 -3.37
CA GLY A 169 -7.34 0.28 -4.06
C GLY A 169 -6.17 -0.70 -4.20
N ASN A 170 -5.96 -1.48 -3.15
CA ASN A 170 -4.88 -2.46 -3.04
C ASN A 170 -5.09 -3.74 -3.89
N ILE A 171 -6.27 -3.95 -4.47
CA ILE A 171 -6.52 -5.12 -5.36
C ILE A 171 -5.57 -5.12 -6.56
N ILE A 172 -5.17 -3.92 -7.01
CA ILE A 172 -4.29 -3.74 -8.17
C ILE A 172 -2.83 -3.45 -7.78
N ALA A 173 -2.47 -3.66 -6.52
CA ALA A 173 -1.12 -3.44 -6.04
C ALA A 173 -0.11 -4.28 -6.84
N VAL A 174 0.99 -3.64 -7.23
CA VAL A 174 1.93 -4.23 -8.18
C VAL A 174 2.68 -5.42 -7.61
N ASP A 175 2.96 -5.39 -6.32
CA ASP A 175 3.62 -6.42 -5.54
C ASP A 175 2.74 -7.66 -5.37
N PHE A 176 1.42 -7.49 -5.20
CA PHE A 176 0.47 -8.61 -5.15
C PHE A 176 0.25 -9.22 -6.52
N LEU A 177 -0.11 -8.39 -7.51
CA LEU A 177 -0.41 -8.88 -8.85
C LEU A 177 0.83 -9.54 -9.49
N GLY A 178 2.03 -8.99 -9.28
CA GLY A 178 3.28 -9.61 -9.72
C GLY A 178 3.49 -11.01 -9.13
N ARG A 179 3.19 -11.21 -7.83
CA ARG A 179 3.28 -12.53 -7.19
C ARG A 179 2.23 -13.51 -7.71
N ILE A 180 1.02 -13.05 -8.04
CA ILE A 180 0.00 -13.91 -8.65
C ILE A 180 0.51 -14.51 -9.96
N PHE A 181 1.15 -13.70 -10.81
CA PHE A 181 1.65 -14.17 -12.10
C PHE A 181 2.85 -15.12 -11.99
N ALA A 182 3.64 -15.00 -10.92
CA ALA A 182 4.82 -15.84 -10.68
C ALA A 182 4.49 -17.25 -10.16
N ILE A 183 3.25 -17.51 -9.73
CA ILE A 183 2.85 -18.82 -9.20
C ILE A 183 2.49 -19.77 -10.33
N ASP A 184 2.98 -21.02 -10.30
CA ASP A 184 2.77 -21.97 -11.39
C ASP A 184 1.32 -22.46 -11.53
N ASN A 185 0.56 -22.49 -10.42
CA ASN A 185 -0.76 -23.09 -10.35
C ASN A 185 -1.83 -22.09 -9.88
N PRO A 186 -2.93 -21.90 -10.65
CA PRO A 186 -4.00 -20.98 -10.28
C PRO A 186 -4.65 -21.26 -8.92
N LYS A 187 -4.78 -22.54 -8.53
CA LYS A 187 -5.32 -22.92 -7.22
C LYS A 187 -4.37 -22.54 -6.08
N THR A 188 -3.06 -22.70 -6.30
CA THR A 188 -2.04 -22.30 -5.33
C THR A 188 -2.04 -20.79 -5.16
N ALA A 189 -2.18 -20.03 -6.26
CA ALA A 189 -2.31 -18.58 -6.19
C ALA A 189 -3.52 -18.16 -5.33
N LYS A 190 -4.68 -18.78 -5.54
CA LYS A 190 -5.87 -18.53 -4.71
C LYS A 190 -5.63 -18.79 -3.21
N TRP A 191 -5.10 -19.96 -2.85
CA TRP A 191 -4.88 -20.30 -1.45
C TRP A 191 -3.78 -19.45 -0.79
N ALA A 192 -2.73 -19.08 -1.52
CA ALA A 192 -1.69 -18.19 -1.02
C ALA A 192 -2.28 -16.85 -0.53
N PHE A 193 -3.23 -16.28 -1.28
CA PHE A 193 -3.90 -15.04 -0.90
C PHE A 193 -4.85 -15.18 0.30
N TYR A 194 -5.52 -16.33 0.46
CA TYR A 194 -6.30 -16.58 1.67
C TYR A 194 -5.43 -16.71 2.92
N ILE A 195 -4.32 -17.43 2.82
CA ILE A 195 -3.37 -17.58 3.92
C ILE A 195 -2.77 -16.22 4.27
N ALA A 196 -2.38 -15.43 3.26
CA ALA A 196 -1.86 -14.08 3.47
C ALA A 196 -2.90 -13.15 4.13
N GLY A 197 -4.16 -13.19 3.68
CA GLY A 197 -5.23 -12.37 4.25
C GLY A 197 -5.52 -12.69 5.72
N ILE A 198 -5.64 -13.98 6.05
CA ILE A 198 -5.85 -14.42 7.45
C ILE A 198 -4.60 -14.14 8.29
N GLY A 199 -3.41 -14.44 7.76
CA GLY A 199 -2.13 -14.17 8.42
C GLY A 199 -1.95 -12.69 8.74
N THR A 200 -2.37 -11.80 7.85
CA THR A 200 -2.32 -10.34 8.07
C THR A 200 -3.18 -9.92 9.26
N LEU A 201 -4.37 -10.51 9.45
CA LEU A 201 -5.20 -10.23 10.63
C LEU A 201 -4.54 -10.76 11.91
N LEU A 202 -4.04 -12.00 11.88
CA LEU A 202 -3.40 -12.62 13.04
C LEU A 202 -2.18 -11.84 13.51
N VAL A 203 -1.38 -11.32 12.57
CA VAL A 203 -0.22 -10.48 12.84
C VAL A 203 -0.63 -9.07 13.26
N GLY A 204 -1.56 -8.44 12.55
CA GLY A 204 -1.89 -7.02 12.73
C GLY A 204 -2.75 -6.71 13.96
N ILE A 205 -3.65 -7.61 14.37
CA ILE A 205 -4.57 -7.36 15.49
C ILE A 205 -3.82 -7.07 16.81
N PRO A 206 -2.82 -7.87 17.24
CA PRO A 206 -2.03 -7.57 18.42
C PRO A 206 -1.39 -6.17 18.40
N PHE A 207 -0.85 -5.76 17.26
CA PHE A 207 -0.23 -4.43 17.08
C PHE A 207 -1.24 -3.28 17.22
N ILE A 208 -2.47 -3.47 16.73
CA ILE A 208 -3.53 -2.46 16.89
C ILE A 208 -3.95 -2.34 18.35
N ILE A 209 -4.18 -3.47 19.02
CA ILE A 209 -4.65 -3.49 20.42
C ILE A 209 -3.63 -2.79 21.31
N ILE A 210 -2.35 -3.17 21.22
CA ILE A 210 -1.31 -2.59 22.06
C ILE A 210 -1.05 -1.12 21.73
N GLY A 211 -1.08 -0.73 20.45
CA GLY A 211 -0.92 0.66 20.04
C GLY A 211 -2.06 1.55 20.55
N THR A 212 -3.28 1.01 20.60
CA THR A 212 -4.45 1.71 21.18
C THR A 212 -4.27 1.88 22.69
N ALA A 213 -3.90 0.80 23.40
CA ALA A 213 -3.64 0.82 24.83
C ALA A 213 -2.46 1.74 25.24
N SER A 214 -1.53 2.01 24.31
CA SER A 214 -0.35 2.84 24.57
C SER A 214 -0.70 4.27 24.98
N THR A 215 -1.78 4.83 24.45
CA THR A 215 -2.16 6.23 24.70
C THR A 215 -2.47 6.49 26.18
N GLY A 216 -3.32 5.67 26.79
CA GLY A 216 -3.61 5.77 28.23
C GLY A 216 -2.39 5.46 29.13
N ILE A 217 -1.44 4.66 28.64
CA ILE A 217 -0.19 4.39 29.37
C ILE A 217 0.71 5.62 29.38
N PHE A 218 0.83 6.33 28.25
CA PHE A 218 1.61 7.56 28.17
C PHE A 218 1.09 8.64 29.12
N ASP A 219 -0.24 8.80 29.19
CA ASP A 219 -0.88 9.72 30.13
C ASP A 219 -0.57 9.33 31.59
N THR A 220 -0.67 8.04 31.92
CA THR A 220 -0.40 7.55 33.28
C THR A 220 1.06 7.73 33.70
N LEU A 221 2.00 7.56 32.75
CA LEU A 221 3.44 7.63 33.00
C LEU A 221 4.04 9.01 32.73
N ASN A 222 3.23 10.00 32.34
CA ASN A 222 3.67 11.34 31.91
C ASN A 222 4.76 11.31 30.82
N ILE A 223 4.63 10.39 29.86
CA ILE A 223 5.53 10.31 28.72
C ILE A 223 5.00 11.28 27.66
N PRO A 224 5.72 12.37 27.32
CA PRO A 224 5.26 13.29 26.30
C PRO A 224 5.39 12.60 24.93
N VAL A 225 4.26 12.41 24.27
CA VAL A 225 4.19 11.85 22.91
C VAL A 225 3.18 12.69 22.13
N ASP A 226 3.52 13.07 20.91
CA ASP A 226 2.57 13.60 19.95
C ASP A 226 2.12 12.48 19.01
N PRO A 227 0.93 11.87 19.20
CA PRO A 227 0.46 10.76 18.37
C PRO A 227 0.26 11.13 16.89
N ALA A 228 0.27 12.42 16.54
CA ALA A 228 0.17 12.89 15.17
C ALA A 228 1.50 12.79 14.41
N ASN A 229 2.62 12.98 15.13
CA ASN A 229 3.95 13.14 14.55
C ASN A 229 4.95 12.07 15.00
N GLU A 230 4.64 11.32 16.05
CA GLU A 230 5.52 10.31 16.63
C GLU A 230 4.95 8.89 16.50
N PRO A 231 5.82 7.88 16.31
CA PRO A 231 5.41 6.49 16.18
C PRO A 231 5.05 5.88 17.55
N VAL A 232 3.80 6.09 17.98
CA VAL A 232 3.20 5.62 19.24
C VAL A 232 3.72 4.26 19.72
N LEU A 233 3.66 3.23 18.86
CA LEU A 233 4.09 1.88 19.22
C LEU A 233 5.59 1.79 19.51
N LEU A 234 6.43 2.41 18.68
CA LEU A 234 7.88 2.37 18.88
C LEU A 234 8.27 3.11 20.17
N THR A 235 7.60 4.23 20.46
CA THR A 235 7.79 4.97 21.71
C THR A 235 7.40 4.14 22.94
N LEU A 236 6.31 3.36 22.88
CA LEU A 236 5.95 2.41 23.93
C LEU A 236 7.06 1.37 24.13
N LEU A 237 7.52 0.76 23.04
CA LEU A 237 8.54 -0.28 23.10
C LEU A 237 9.88 0.23 23.66
N ALA A 238 10.21 1.50 23.40
CA ALA A 238 11.44 2.11 23.88
C ALA A 238 11.40 2.49 25.37
N ASN A 239 10.25 2.94 25.88
CA ASN A 239 10.14 3.50 27.23
C ASN A 239 9.55 2.54 28.27
N VAL A 240 8.72 1.59 27.84
CA VAL A 240 7.92 0.75 28.77
C VAL A 240 8.30 -0.72 28.66
N SER A 241 8.53 -1.22 27.45
CA SER A 241 8.79 -2.65 27.23
C SER A 241 10.23 -3.04 27.60
N PRO A 242 10.45 -4.16 28.31
CA PRO A 242 11.77 -4.73 28.52
C PRO A 242 12.47 -5.05 27.19
N THR A 243 13.79 -4.87 27.15
CA THR A 243 14.62 -5.06 25.95
C THR A 243 14.47 -6.43 25.29
N VAL A 244 14.23 -7.49 26.08
CA VAL A 244 14.01 -8.85 25.59
C VAL A 244 12.80 -8.96 24.66
N PHE A 245 11.80 -8.09 24.83
CA PHE A 245 10.63 -8.01 23.94
C PHE A 245 10.80 -6.91 22.90
N SER A 246 11.31 -5.74 23.28
CA SER A 246 11.43 -4.59 22.37
C SER A 246 12.30 -4.87 21.15
N ILE A 247 13.40 -5.63 21.31
CA ILE A 247 14.29 -5.99 20.19
C ILE A 247 13.57 -6.86 19.14
N PRO A 248 13.05 -8.06 19.47
CA PRO A 248 12.43 -8.92 18.47
C PRO A 248 11.20 -8.26 17.83
N ILE A 249 10.39 -7.51 18.59
CA ILE A 249 9.23 -6.80 18.05
C ILE A 249 9.67 -5.76 17.02
N THR A 250 10.66 -4.92 17.38
CA THR A 250 11.16 -3.86 16.50
C THR A 250 11.85 -4.43 15.26
N LEU A 251 12.60 -5.53 15.40
CA LEU A 251 13.19 -6.24 14.27
C LEU A 251 12.13 -6.83 13.33
N GLY A 252 11.02 -7.33 13.86
CA GLY A 252 9.88 -7.78 13.06
C GLY A 252 9.25 -6.63 12.27
N ILE A 253 9.01 -5.47 12.90
CA ILE A 253 8.50 -4.26 12.23
C ILE A 253 9.47 -3.80 11.13
N LEU A 254 10.77 -3.77 11.44
CA LEU A 254 11.82 -3.42 10.47
C LEU A 254 11.81 -4.38 9.28
N ALA A 255 11.78 -5.68 9.54
CA ALA A 255 11.75 -6.73 8.52
C ALA A 255 10.55 -6.58 7.59
N ALA A 256 9.35 -6.34 8.12
CA ALA A 256 8.14 -6.12 7.33
C ALA A 256 8.21 -4.85 6.45
N ALA A 257 8.76 -3.76 6.98
CA ALA A 257 8.93 -2.52 6.22
C ALA A 257 9.92 -2.70 5.06
N VAL A 258 11.05 -3.36 5.32
CA VAL A 258 12.11 -3.61 4.34
C VAL A 258 11.65 -4.58 3.24
N SER A 259 10.97 -5.69 3.60
CA SER A 259 10.42 -6.68 2.66
C SER A 259 9.35 -6.13 1.73
N THR A 260 8.70 -5.04 2.14
CA THR A 260 7.69 -4.38 1.32
C THR A 260 8.35 -3.36 0.40
N ALA A 261 9.33 -2.61 0.92
CA ALA A 261 10.06 -1.62 0.15
C ALA A 261 10.82 -2.24 -1.02
N ASP A 262 11.57 -3.33 -0.80
CA ASP A 262 12.34 -3.99 -1.86
C ASP A 262 11.45 -4.62 -2.94
N GLY A 263 10.35 -5.29 -2.56
CA GLY A 263 9.38 -5.86 -3.47
C GLY A 263 8.74 -4.81 -4.37
N LEU A 264 8.36 -3.66 -3.81
CA LEU A 264 7.82 -2.54 -4.58
C LEU A 264 8.86 -1.91 -5.51
N ILE A 265 10.11 -1.78 -5.07
CA ILE A 265 11.21 -1.27 -5.89
C ILE A 265 11.43 -2.16 -7.12
N VAL A 266 11.48 -3.48 -6.93
CA VAL A 266 11.64 -4.44 -8.04
C VAL A 266 10.42 -4.48 -8.95
N ALA A 267 9.22 -4.46 -8.38
CA ALA A 267 7.99 -4.50 -9.18
C ALA A 267 7.86 -3.24 -10.05
N ALA A 268 8.09 -2.06 -9.47
CA ALA A 268 8.07 -0.81 -10.21
C ALA A 268 9.21 -0.71 -11.23
N SER A 269 10.41 -1.21 -10.92
CA SER A 269 11.53 -1.21 -11.87
C SER A 269 11.25 -2.12 -13.08
N SER A 270 10.58 -3.25 -12.86
CA SER A 270 10.10 -4.13 -13.93
C SER A 270 9.07 -3.44 -14.82
N ILE A 271 8.11 -2.72 -14.24
CA ILE A 271 7.11 -1.94 -14.99
C ILE A 271 7.77 -0.85 -15.84
N ILE A 272 8.76 -0.12 -15.32
CA ILE A 272 9.48 0.88 -16.12
C ILE A 272 10.17 0.21 -17.30
N SER A 273 10.94 -0.85 -17.05
CA SER A 273 11.74 -1.50 -18.09
C SER A 273 10.86 -2.16 -19.16
N HIS A 274 9.84 -2.92 -18.74
CA HIS A 274 8.99 -3.67 -19.64
C HIS A 274 7.92 -2.79 -20.30
N ASN A 275 7.11 -2.12 -19.48
CA ASN A 275 5.92 -1.43 -19.97
C ASN A 275 6.21 -0.01 -20.43
N LEU A 276 7.13 0.75 -19.81
CA LEU A 276 7.40 2.12 -20.26
C LEU A 276 8.47 2.17 -21.36
N LEU A 277 9.58 1.47 -21.15
CA LEU A 277 10.72 1.46 -22.07
C LEU A 277 10.62 0.40 -23.18
N GLY A 278 9.71 -0.58 -23.04
CA GLY A 278 9.42 -1.56 -24.08
C GLY A 278 10.42 -2.70 -24.19
N TYR A 279 11.25 -2.94 -23.18
CA TYR A 279 12.17 -4.08 -23.18
C TYR A 279 11.40 -5.39 -22.92
N ASN A 280 11.47 -6.34 -23.86
CA ASN A 280 10.83 -7.66 -23.69
C ASN A 280 11.87 -8.75 -23.40
N PRO A 281 11.55 -9.73 -22.54
CA PRO A 281 12.41 -10.91 -22.33
C PRO A 281 12.63 -11.74 -23.60
N GLU A 282 11.70 -11.67 -24.56
CA GLU A 282 11.66 -12.50 -25.77
C GLU A 282 12.34 -11.86 -26.99
N ASP A 283 12.91 -10.66 -26.87
CA ASP A 283 13.58 -10.00 -27.99
C ASP A 283 14.90 -10.72 -28.33
N ILE A 284 14.83 -11.60 -29.34
CA ILE A 284 15.87 -12.52 -29.85
C ILE A 284 17.21 -11.82 -30.16
N ASN A 285 17.19 -10.51 -30.41
CA ASN A 285 18.36 -9.75 -30.86
C ASN A 285 19.12 -9.00 -29.76
N ASN A 286 18.74 -9.08 -28.47
CA ASN A 286 19.56 -8.46 -27.42
C ASN A 286 19.26 -8.96 -25.99
N HIS A 287 20.04 -9.97 -25.56
CA HIS A 287 20.48 -10.26 -24.18
C HIS A 287 19.42 -10.11 -23.06
N GLY A 288 18.95 -11.22 -22.49
CA GLY A 288 18.21 -11.21 -21.21
C GLY A 288 18.91 -10.39 -20.10
N ASP A 289 20.24 -10.24 -20.18
CA ASP A 289 21.05 -9.36 -19.35
C ASP A 289 20.71 -7.87 -19.47
N LYS A 290 20.22 -7.37 -20.61
CA LYS A 290 19.86 -5.96 -20.81
C LYS A 290 18.57 -5.58 -20.09
N LEU A 291 17.52 -6.41 -20.15
CA LEU A 291 16.30 -6.17 -19.37
C LEU A 291 16.61 -6.19 -17.87
N LEU A 292 17.40 -7.17 -17.43
CA LEU A 292 17.88 -7.24 -16.05
C LEU A 292 18.70 -6.00 -15.68
N PHE A 293 19.68 -5.60 -16.50
CA PHE A 293 20.50 -4.42 -16.24
C PHE A 293 19.70 -3.12 -16.21
N VAL A 294 18.76 -2.92 -17.12
CA VAL A 294 17.90 -1.72 -17.14
C VAL A 294 16.95 -1.72 -15.94
N SER A 295 16.36 -2.86 -15.59
CA SER A 295 15.55 -2.99 -14.37
C SER A 295 16.35 -2.66 -13.12
N ARG A 296 17.60 -3.14 -13.05
CA ARG A 296 18.55 -2.84 -11.99
C ARG A 296 18.84 -1.35 -11.86
N LEU A 297 19.11 -0.67 -12.97
CA LEU A 297 19.32 0.78 -12.96
C LEU A 297 18.06 1.55 -12.55
N ASN A 298 16.88 1.08 -12.97
CA ASN A 298 15.60 1.70 -12.63
C ASN A 298 15.23 1.58 -11.15
N THR A 299 15.84 0.68 -10.38
CA THR A 299 15.64 0.61 -8.91
C THR A 299 16.14 1.87 -8.19
N ILE A 300 17.21 2.49 -8.69
CA ILE A 300 17.85 3.65 -8.06
C ILE A 300 16.93 4.88 -8.01
N PRO A 301 16.34 5.36 -9.13
CA PRO A 301 15.45 6.51 -9.07
C PRO A 301 14.19 6.24 -8.23
N ILE A 302 13.67 5.01 -8.21
CA ILE A 302 12.52 4.63 -7.37
C ILE A 302 12.89 4.76 -5.89
N ALA A 303 14.05 4.24 -5.49
CA ALA A 303 14.54 4.35 -4.12
C ALA A 303 14.80 5.82 -3.72
N ILE A 304 15.40 6.63 -4.60
CA ILE A 304 15.63 8.05 -4.35
C ILE A 304 14.30 8.79 -4.13
N LEU A 305 13.30 8.56 -4.99
CA LEU A 305 11.98 9.18 -4.83
C LEU A 305 11.30 8.73 -3.53
N GLY A 306 11.40 7.44 -3.18
CA GLY A 306 10.90 6.94 -1.90
C GLY A 306 11.58 7.61 -0.69
N ILE A 307 12.90 7.76 -0.73
CA ILE A 307 13.64 8.51 0.30
C ILE A 307 13.09 9.94 0.39
N LEU A 308 12.95 10.65 -0.74
CA LEU A 308 12.44 12.02 -0.76
C LEU A 308 11.03 12.11 -0.13
N PHE A 309 10.12 11.19 -0.46
CA PHE A 309 8.80 11.15 0.17
C PHE A 309 8.88 10.95 1.69
N ALA A 310 9.74 10.03 2.15
CA ALA A 310 9.98 9.84 3.58
C ALA A 310 10.55 11.11 4.24
N MET A 311 11.31 11.93 3.49
CA MET A 311 11.84 13.20 3.99
C MET A 311 10.83 14.32 4.11
N PHE A 312 9.97 14.48 3.12
CA PHE A 312 9.00 15.58 3.15
C PHE A 312 7.78 15.26 4.00
N ILE A 313 7.43 13.98 4.14
CA ILE A 313 6.22 13.52 4.85
C ILE A 313 6.62 12.38 5.79
N PRO A 314 7.12 12.68 7.00
CA PRO A 314 7.58 11.67 7.96
C PRO A 314 6.41 10.96 8.67
N VAL A 315 5.35 10.59 7.94
CA VAL A 315 4.16 9.91 8.48
C VAL A 315 3.84 8.66 7.66
N SER A 316 4.33 7.51 8.14
CA SER A 316 4.32 6.23 7.43
C SER A 316 2.93 5.80 6.96
N GLY A 317 1.95 5.79 7.88
CA GLY A 317 0.61 5.29 7.59
C GLY A 317 -0.08 6.07 6.47
N ILE A 318 0.15 7.38 6.38
CA ILE A 318 -0.51 8.24 5.40
C ILE A 318 0.08 8.06 4.00
N LEU A 319 1.39 7.92 3.89
CA LEU A 319 2.02 7.60 2.61
C LEU A 319 1.49 6.26 2.07
N ILE A 320 1.32 5.26 2.94
CA ILE A 320 0.75 3.97 2.58
C ILE A 320 -0.70 4.14 2.11
N ILE A 321 -1.57 4.81 2.87
CA ILE A 321 -2.97 5.00 2.47
C ILE A 321 -3.06 5.78 1.14
N LEU A 322 -2.29 6.87 1.00
CA LEU A 322 -2.29 7.72 -0.18
C LEU A 322 -1.89 6.98 -1.46
N SER A 323 -0.90 6.09 -1.37
CA SER A 323 -0.47 5.28 -2.52
C SER A 323 -1.64 4.49 -3.13
N PHE A 324 -2.44 3.81 -2.30
CA PHE A 324 -3.57 3.04 -2.80
C PHE A 324 -4.81 3.85 -3.12
N ASP A 325 -5.00 5.00 -2.48
CA ASP A 325 -6.09 5.92 -2.81
C ASP A 325 -5.94 6.48 -4.24
N ILE A 326 -4.71 6.80 -4.65
CA ILE A 326 -4.41 7.22 -6.02
C ILE A 326 -4.73 6.10 -7.03
N LEU A 327 -4.36 4.85 -6.70
CA LEU A 327 -4.67 3.68 -7.53
C LEU A 327 -6.17 3.39 -7.61
N LEU A 328 -6.88 3.50 -6.48
CA LEU A 328 -8.32 3.35 -6.37
C LEU A 328 -9.05 4.31 -7.31
N SER A 329 -8.62 5.57 -7.32
CA SER A 329 -9.23 6.63 -8.09
C SER A 329 -9.08 6.43 -9.60
N GLY A 330 -7.89 6.04 -10.07
CA GLY A 330 -7.57 5.98 -11.50
C GLY A 330 -7.72 4.61 -12.15
N ALA A 331 -7.21 3.54 -11.52
CA ALA A 331 -6.92 2.30 -12.24
C ALA A 331 -7.84 1.12 -11.85
N VAL A 332 -8.39 1.12 -10.63
CA VAL A 332 -9.22 0.02 -10.12
C VAL A 332 -10.50 -0.20 -10.94
N VAL A 333 -11.21 0.87 -11.30
CA VAL A 333 -12.49 0.75 -12.04
C VAL A 333 -12.27 0.08 -13.41
N PRO A 334 -11.33 0.55 -14.26
CA PRO A 334 -10.99 -0.13 -15.50
C PRO A 334 -10.50 -1.57 -15.30
N PHE A 335 -9.83 -1.88 -14.18
CA PHE A 335 -9.40 -3.24 -13.88
C PHE A 335 -10.57 -4.19 -13.64
N ILE A 336 -11.43 -3.86 -12.66
CA ILE A 336 -12.56 -4.70 -12.24
C ILE A 336 -13.55 -4.87 -13.40
N LEU A 337 -13.95 -3.78 -14.04
CA LEU A 337 -14.88 -3.84 -15.18
C LEU A 337 -14.23 -4.47 -16.41
N GLY A 338 -12.92 -4.33 -16.57
CA GLY A 338 -12.16 -5.02 -17.61
C GLY A 338 -12.29 -6.53 -17.52
N LEU A 339 -12.20 -7.07 -16.31
CA LEU A 339 -12.28 -8.51 -16.03
C LEU A 339 -13.69 -9.08 -16.12
N PHE A 340 -14.68 -8.38 -15.52
CA PHE A 340 -16.00 -8.97 -15.30
C PHE A 340 -17.11 -8.42 -16.19
N TRP A 341 -16.90 -7.28 -16.86
CA TRP A 341 -17.94 -6.67 -17.68
C TRP A 341 -17.65 -6.79 -19.17
N SER A 342 -18.51 -7.53 -19.87
CA SER A 342 -18.36 -7.80 -21.31
C SER A 342 -18.40 -6.55 -22.18
N LYS A 343 -19.02 -5.46 -21.72
CA LYS A 343 -19.13 -4.18 -22.43
C LYS A 343 -17.93 -3.24 -22.19
N SER A 344 -16.87 -3.71 -21.55
CA SER A 344 -15.70 -2.91 -21.27
C SER A 344 -14.87 -2.58 -22.53
N ASN A 345 -14.62 -1.30 -22.81
CA ASN A 345 -13.87 -0.83 -23.99
C ASN A 345 -12.82 0.26 -23.67
N THR A 346 -11.93 0.53 -24.63
CA THR A 346 -10.79 1.44 -24.46
C THR A 346 -11.18 2.89 -24.13
N PRO A 347 -12.13 3.55 -24.85
CA PRO A 347 -12.48 4.93 -24.54
C PRO A 347 -13.02 5.09 -23.12
N ALA A 348 -13.81 4.13 -22.65
CA ALA A 348 -14.33 4.12 -21.28
C ALA A 348 -13.21 4.02 -20.24
N ALA A 349 -12.23 3.13 -20.45
CA ALA A 349 -11.11 2.97 -19.55
C ALA A 349 -10.26 4.25 -19.43
N ILE A 350 -9.94 4.89 -20.56
CA ILE A 350 -9.16 6.13 -20.57
C ILE A 350 -9.95 7.27 -19.90
N ALA A 351 -11.22 7.44 -20.25
CA ALA A 351 -12.06 8.49 -19.67
C ALA A 351 -12.25 8.32 -18.16
N SER A 352 -12.49 7.09 -17.71
CA SER A 352 -12.59 6.71 -16.28
C SER A 352 -11.28 6.99 -15.54
N PHE A 353 -10.15 6.56 -16.10
CA PHE A 353 -8.85 6.79 -15.49
C PHE A 353 -8.55 8.28 -15.32
N LEU A 354 -8.77 9.08 -16.37
CA LEU A 354 -8.52 10.52 -16.33
C LEU A 354 -9.48 11.22 -15.37
N SER A 355 -10.79 10.98 -15.50
CA SER A 355 -11.80 11.61 -14.64
C SER A 355 -11.59 11.29 -13.16
N GLY A 356 -11.32 10.03 -12.82
CA GLY A 356 -11.04 9.61 -11.44
C GLY A 356 -9.75 10.22 -10.89
N SER A 357 -8.64 10.14 -11.64
CA SER A 357 -7.34 10.68 -11.20
C SER A 357 -7.37 12.21 -11.06
N PHE A 358 -7.99 12.92 -12.00
CA PHE A 358 -8.13 14.37 -11.92
C PHE A 358 -9.07 14.79 -10.79
N THR A 359 -10.19 14.09 -10.60
CA THR A 359 -11.09 14.36 -9.46
C THR A 359 -10.33 14.20 -8.15
N ARG A 360 -9.52 13.14 -8.03
CA ARG A 360 -8.72 12.92 -6.83
C ARG A 360 -7.68 14.00 -6.58
N LEU A 361 -7.01 14.47 -7.62
CA LEU A 361 -6.03 15.55 -7.53
C LEU A 361 -6.70 16.89 -7.21
N ILE A 362 -7.81 17.22 -7.85
CA ILE A 362 -8.57 18.45 -7.57
C ILE A 362 -9.06 18.43 -6.12
N LEU A 363 -9.71 17.35 -5.69
CA LEU A 363 -10.21 17.26 -4.32
C LEU A 363 -9.07 17.21 -3.29
N PHE A 364 -7.90 16.66 -3.61
CA PHE A 364 -6.71 16.78 -2.76
C PHE A 364 -6.39 18.25 -2.50
N VAL A 365 -6.33 19.04 -3.57
CA VAL A 365 -5.90 20.44 -3.50
C VAL A 365 -6.92 21.33 -2.80
N LEU A 366 -8.20 21.01 -2.93
CA LEU A 366 -9.28 21.80 -2.34
C LEU A 366 -9.63 21.43 -0.89
N THR A 367 -9.12 20.30 -0.38
CA THR A 367 -9.44 19.82 0.98
C THR A 367 -8.31 20.20 1.95
N PRO A 368 -8.63 20.84 3.09
CA PRO A 368 -7.63 21.31 4.07
C PRO A 368 -6.94 20.19 4.84
N SER A 369 -7.46 18.96 4.79
CA SER A 369 -6.89 17.81 5.47
C SER A 369 -6.97 16.54 4.63
N PHE A 370 -6.09 15.58 4.92
CA PHE A 370 -6.16 14.22 4.39
C PHE A 370 -5.79 13.21 5.47
N TYR A 371 -6.75 12.32 5.78
CA TYR A 371 -6.65 11.31 6.84
C TYR A 371 -6.32 11.88 8.22
N GLY A 372 -6.82 13.08 8.50
CA GLY A 372 -6.67 13.78 9.77
C GLY A 372 -5.41 14.60 9.95
N LEU A 373 -4.55 14.68 8.94
CA LEU A 373 -3.47 15.66 8.92
C LEU A 373 -3.80 16.86 8.07
N SER A 374 -3.23 18.00 8.45
CA SER A 374 -3.34 19.24 7.68
C SER A 374 -2.65 19.11 6.33
N ASN A 375 -3.31 19.58 5.27
CA ASN A 375 -2.76 19.57 3.93
C ASN A 375 -1.78 20.72 3.72
N ASN A 376 -0.52 20.46 4.06
CA ASN A 376 0.56 21.44 3.90
C ASN A 376 1.30 21.33 2.54
N VAL A 377 0.82 20.45 1.65
CA VAL A 377 1.53 20.12 0.40
C VAL A 377 1.06 21.00 -0.74
N MET A 378 -0.23 20.99 -1.04
CA MET A 378 -0.83 21.78 -2.13
C MET A 378 -2.28 22.13 -1.77
N PHE A 379 -2.51 23.00 -0.78
CA PHE A 379 -3.86 23.39 -0.37
C PHE A 379 -4.26 24.76 -0.93
N ILE A 380 -5.46 24.85 -1.49
CA ILE A 380 -6.11 26.10 -1.88
C ILE A 380 -7.29 26.35 -0.92
N GLU A 381 -7.19 27.44 -0.18
CA GLU A 381 -8.18 27.81 0.85
C GLU A 381 -9.56 28.16 0.26
N GLY A 382 -10.60 27.95 1.07
CA GLY A 382 -11.94 28.51 0.85
C GLY A 382 -12.98 27.60 0.18
N PHE A 383 -12.62 26.38 -0.23
CA PHE A 383 -13.54 25.47 -0.93
C PHE A 383 -14.20 24.44 -0.01
N PHE A 384 -13.42 23.73 0.81
CA PHE A 384 -13.92 22.71 1.73
C PHE A 384 -13.39 22.91 3.15
N THR A 385 -14.03 22.26 4.12
CA THR A 385 -13.62 22.23 5.52
C THR A 385 -13.01 20.86 5.87
N SER A 386 -12.38 20.74 7.04
CA SER A 386 -11.82 19.46 7.53
C SER A 386 -12.88 18.36 7.72
N ALA A 387 -14.17 18.71 7.81
CA ALA A 387 -15.25 17.73 7.83
C ALA A 387 -15.40 16.96 6.50
N PHE A 388 -14.79 17.45 5.41
CA PHE A 388 -14.78 16.79 4.11
C PHE A 388 -13.66 15.73 4.00
N ASP A 389 -12.85 15.53 5.03
CA ASP A 389 -11.81 14.51 5.02
C ASP A 389 -12.38 13.10 4.78
N GLY A 390 -11.65 12.28 4.03
CA GLY A 390 -12.08 10.96 3.55
C GLY A 390 -13.03 10.98 2.34
N MET A 391 -13.85 12.04 2.14
CA MET A 391 -14.72 12.14 0.96
C MET A 391 -13.97 12.09 -0.38
N PRO A 392 -12.78 12.71 -0.55
CA PRO A 392 -12.02 12.62 -1.79
C PRO A 392 -11.78 11.17 -2.25
N THR A 393 -11.46 10.27 -1.33
CA THR A 393 -11.23 8.84 -1.60
C THR A 393 -12.50 8.09 -1.99
N ILE A 394 -13.68 8.57 -1.58
CA ILE A 394 -14.97 7.96 -1.91
C ILE A 394 -15.50 8.50 -3.24
N ILE A 395 -15.43 9.82 -3.46
CA ILE A 395 -16.00 10.49 -4.63
C ILE A 395 -15.21 10.14 -5.89
N SER A 396 -13.88 10.13 -5.82
CA SER A 396 -13.02 9.93 -7.00
C SER A 396 -13.26 8.61 -7.73
N PRO A 397 -13.28 7.43 -7.06
CA PRO A 397 -13.63 6.17 -7.72
C PRO A 397 -15.10 6.11 -8.15
N ALA A 398 -16.02 6.81 -7.48
CA ALA A 398 -17.42 6.88 -7.92
C ALA A 398 -17.55 7.66 -9.24
N VAL A 399 -16.86 8.79 -9.38
CA VAL A 399 -16.78 9.55 -10.64
C VAL A 399 -16.14 8.70 -11.74
N SER A 400 -15.07 7.99 -11.42
CA SER A 400 -14.41 7.05 -12.33
C SER A 400 -15.39 5.97 -12.82
N LEU A 401 -16.15 5.34 -11.92
CA LEU A 401 -17.15 4.32 -12.22
C LEU A 401 -18.28 4.84 -13.11
N ILE A 402 -18.87 5.98 -12.74
CA ILE A 402 -19.96 6.60 -13.50
C ILE A 402 -19.46 6.95 -14.91
N THR A 403 -18.28 7.55 -15.02
CA THR A 403 -17.67 7.90 -16.30
C THR A 403 -17.40 6.66 -17.14
N PHE A 404 -16.87 5.59 -16.55
CA PHE A 404 -16.63 4.33 -17.25
C PHE A 404 -17.93 3.80 -17.85
N VAL A 405 -18.99 3.67 -17.04
CA VAL A 405 -20.26 3.07 -17.47
C VAL A 405 -20.91 3.91 -18.57
N LEU A 406 -20.98 5.23 -18.40
CA LEU A 406 -21.60 6.12 -19.39
C LEU A 406 -20.84 6.09 -20.72
N VAL A 407 -19.51 6.24 -20.68
CA VAL A 407 -18.69 6.26 -21.90
C VAL A 407 -18.71 4.89 -22.57
N ALA A 408 -18.66 3.80 -21.81
CA ALA A 408 -18.74 2.44 -22.37
C ALA A 408 -20.04 2.25 -23.14
N LEU A 409 -21.19 2.63 -22.56
CA LEU A 409 -22.49 2.46 -23.20
C LEU A 409 -22.65 3.31 -24.48
N VAL A 410 -22.13 4.54 -24.48
CA VAL A 410 -22.20 5.43 -25.65
C VAL A 410 -21.26 4.97 -26.77
N THR A 411 -20.08 4.45 -26.42
CA THR A 411 -19.03 4.16 -27.41
C THR A 411 -19.06 2.73 -27.95
N GLN A 412 -19.95 1.85 -27.47
CA GLN A 412 -20.04 0.45 -27.90
C GLN A 412 -20.00 0.24 -29.41
N LYS A 413 -20.75 1.05 -30.18
CA LYS A 413 -20.85 0.91 -31.64
C LYS A 413 -19.55 1.29 -32.35
N SER A 414 -18.83 2.26 -31.80
CA SER A 414 -17.59 2.79 -32.40
C SER A 414 -16.34 2.00 -31.98
N HIS A 415 -16.34 1.49 -30.74
CA HIS A 415 -15.20 0.84 -30.11
C HIS A 415 -15.72 -0.40 -29.37
N PRO A 416 -15.85 -1.54 -30.08
CA PRO A 416 -16.30 -2.77 -29.46
C PRO A 416 -15.27 -3.27 -28.42
N PRO A 417 -15.72 -3.97 -27.37
CA PRO A 417 -14.86 -4.59 -26.37
C PRO A 417 -13.83 -5.53 -27.00
N ARG A 418 -12.59 -5.49 -26.51
CA ARG A 418 -11.57 -6.49 -26.84
C ARG A 418 -11.71 -7.70 -25.91
N GLU A 419 -11.49 -8.89 -26.45
CA GLU A 419 -11.38 -10.11 -25.66
C GLU A 419 -10.05 -10.13 -24.88
N ILE A 420 -10.07 -10.73 -23.69
CA ILE A 420 -8.92 -10.81 -22.79
C ILE A 420 -8.13 -12.12 -23.03
N ILE A 421 -8.80 -13.13 -23.59
CA ILE A 421 -8.30 -14.48 -23.84
C ILE A 421 -8.17 -14.68 -25.34
#